data_AF-A0A1C5WEZ6-F1
#
_entry.id   AF-A0A1C5WEZ6-F1
#
_cell.length_a   1.000
_cell.length_b   1.000
_cell.length_c   1.000
_cell.angle_alpha   90.00
_cell.angle_beta   90.00
_cell.angle_gamma   90.00
#
_symmetry.space_group_name_H-M   'P 1'
#
loop_
_entity.id
_entity.type
_entity.pdbx_description
1 polymer ?
#
loop_
_entity_poly.entity_id
_entity_poly.type
_entity_poly.pdbx_seq_one_letter_code
_entity_poly.pdbx_strand_id
1 'polypeptide(L)'
;MPRPGTSGGGHRSSGGHSSGRVGGGHHVGSSSRRPTGGSSFNRGPSFGGGYHHEPPPPRPPRRGYYGYRRNTYTHSSSGLGTLIACIIIFAIIIFSFFMISNDHSDVTSTINREKIENPVAYDNNCIKDELGYIENQSKLSKNLKNFYNKTGIQPYIYLKSYDESLTSDNQKDEYAQTWYSENIDNEDTFLFVYFEEQNSDEIGYMAYVNGKQVTSVMDSEAIDIFWNYIDRYWTDSSLSTVDVFTKTFDSTAKTIMKKSTTSKDIIKIICIIVGIVIVIGGIIYILRMKFKRDKEKAKETIEILKTPLDKSDELRDKYLNEEGKE
;
A
#
# COMPACT_ATOMS: atom_id res chain seq x y z
N MET A 1 -7.34 -38.64 -3.21
CA MET A 1 -5.94 -38.89 -2.79
C MET A 1 -5.37 -37.59 -2.24
N PRO A 2 -4.37 -37.60 -1.34
CA PRO A 2 -3.70 -36.37 -0.91
C PRO A 2 -2.91 -35.74 -2.07
N ARG A 3 -2.79 -34.40 -2.09
CA ARG A 3 -2.04 -33.63 -3.09
C ARG A 3 -0.51 -33.80 -2.94
N PRO A 4 0.27 -33.80 -4.03
CA PRO A 4 1.74 -33.87 -3.99
C PRO A 4 2.44 -32.70 -3.28
N GLY A 5 3.49 -33.04 -2.51
CA GLY A 5 4.70 -32.23 -2.21
C GLY A 5 4.61 -30.83 -1.56
N THR A 6 5.17 -30.68 -0.35
CA THR A 6 5.66 -29.39 0.21
C THR A 6 7.19 -29.45 0.39
N SER A 7 7.97 -29.24 -0.68
CA SER A 7 9.43 -28.95 -0.61
C SER A 7 10.06 -28.73 -1.99
N GLY A 8 10.56 -27.50 -2.23
CA GLY A 8 11.89 -27.19 -2.80
C GLY A 8 12.24 -27.55 -4.26
N GLY A 9 12.32 -26.52 -5.11
CA GLY A 9 13.04 -26.51 -6.40
C GLY A 9 12.43 -25.47 -7.34
N GLY A 10 13.21 -24.63 -8.02
CA GLY A 10 12.68 -23.51 -8.79
C GLY A 10 13.32 -23.35 -10.16
N HIS A 11 12.55 -22.83 -11.11
CA HIS A 11 13.00 -22.11 -12.31
C HIS A 11 11.89 -21.16 -12.80
N ARG A 12 12.28 -19.96 -13.25
CA ARG A 12 11.41 -19.01 -13.97
C ARG A 12 11.78 -19.08 -15.44
N SER A 13 10.79 -19.22 -16.33
CA SER A 13 10.97 -19.02 -17.76
C SER A 13 10.08 -17.86 -18.24
N SER A 14 10.65 -17.05 -19.14
CA SER A 14 10.11 -15.81 -19.68
C SER A 14 9.19 -16.07 -20.87
N GLY A 15 7.99 -15.48 -20.87
CA GLY A 15 7.10 -15.43 -22.03
C GLY A 15 7.54 -14.38 -23.05
N GLY A 16 7.80 -14.82 -24.28
CA GLY A 16 8.05 -13.96 -25.45
C GLY A 16 6.75 -13.61 -26.19
N HIS A 17 6.68 -12.38 -26.71
CA HIS A 17 5.54 -11.88 -27.47
C HIS A 17 5.52 -12.46 -28.90
N SER A 18 4.42 -13.14 -29.25
CA SER A 18 3.98 -13.34 -30.63
C SER A 18 2.48 -13.10 -30.71
N SER A 19 1.96 -12.77 -31.89
CA SER A 19 0.57 -12.34 -32.15
C SER A 19 -0.50 -13.45 -32.01
N GLY A 20 -0.23 -14.48 -31.21
CA GLY A 20 -1.13 -15.60 -30.88
C GLY A 20 -1.79 -15.48 -29.49
N ARG A 21 -2.62 -16.47 -29.12
CA ARG A 21 -3.18 -16.59 -27.75
C ARG A 21 -2.04 -16.63 -26.73
N VAL A 22 -2.22 -15.98 -25.59
CA VAL A 22 -1.18 -15.88 -24.55
C VAL A 22 -1.28 -17.10 -23.64
N GLY A 23 -0.18 -17.83 -23.50
CA GLY A 23 -0.05 -18.93 -22.55
C GLY A 23 1.37 -19.05 -22.06
N GLY A 24 1.57 -19.89 -21.05
CA GLY A 24 2.86 -20.23 -20.48
C GLY A 24 2.65 -21.00 -19.19
N GLY A 25 3.74 -21.36 -18.50
CA GLY A 25 3.61 -22.07 -17.23
C GLY A 25 4.59 -21.67 -16.15
N HIS A 26 4.42 -22.35 -15.02
CA HIS A 26 4.91 -21.99 -13.71
C HIS A 26 5.14 -23.25 -12.88
N HIS A 27 6.23 -23.24 -12.11
CA HIS A 27 6.53 -24.24 -11.09
C HIS A 27 6.22 -23.65 -9.72
N VAL A 28 5.50 -24.38 -8.87
CA VAL A 28 5.18 -23.89 -7.52
C VAL A 28 6.44 -23.76 -6.68
N GLY A 29 6.79 -22.54 -6.30
CA GLY A 29 7.97 -22.21 -5.53
C GLY A 29 7.66 -21.84 -4.07
N SER A 30 8.41 -22.39 -3.11
CA SER A 30 8.39 -21.93 -1.72
C SER A 30 8.94 -20.52 -1.62
N SER A 31 8.06 -19.54 -1.37
CA SER A 31 8.44 -18.16 -1.10
C SER A 31 9.09 -18.04 0.28
N SER A 32 10.41 -18.22 0.35
CA SER A 32 11.21 -17.71 1.47
C SER A 32 12.49 -17.09 0.93
N ARG A 33 12.36 -15.88 0.34
CA ARG A 33 13.29 -14.74 0.41
C ARG A 33 12.83 -13.62 -0.53
N ARG A 34 12.58 -12.45 0.08
CA ARG A 34 12.35 -11.16 -0.58
C ARG A 34 13.53 -10.80 -1.51
N PRO A 35 13.30 -10.34 -2.74
CA PRO A 35 14.25 -9.48 -3.42
C PRO A 35 13.93 -8.03 -3.07
N THR A 36 14.64 -7.48 -2.09
CA THR A 36 14.79 -6.02 -1.97
C THR A 36 15.68 -5.55 -3.11
N GLY A 37 15.06 -5.05 -4.18
CA GLY A 37 15.74 -4.25 -5.20
C GLY A 37 15.97 -2.84 -4.68
N GLY A 38 17.24 -2.46 -4.55
CA GLY A 38 17.68 -1.12 -4.21
C GLY A 38 19.14 -0.95 -4.62
N SER A 39 19.34 -0.51 -5.86
CA SER A 39 20.64 -0.16 -6.44
C SER A 39 21.21 1.12 -5.84
N SER A 40 22.47 1.09 -5.36
CA SER A 40 23.45 2.18 -5.62
C SER A 40 24.83 1.91 -4.99
N PHE A 41 25.81 1.69 -5.87
CA PHE A 41 27.18 2.22 -5.90
C PHE A 41 28.18 2.06 -4.73
N ASN A 42 29.26 1.33 -5.06
CA ASN A 42 30.69 1.65 -4.85
C ASN A 42 31.19 2.09 -3.45
N ARG A 43 32.03 1.25 -2.83
CA ARG A 43 33.50 1.43 -2.75
C ARG A 43 34.16 0.32 -1.93
N GLY A 44 35.01 -0.47 -2.58
CA GLY A 44 36.38 -0.82 -2.16
C GLY A 44 36.65 -1.64 -0.88
N PRO A 45 37.74 -2.43 -0.84
CA PRO A 45 37.95 -3.51 0.12
C PRO A 45 38.90 -3.13 1.28
N SER A 46 38.84 -3.81 2.43
CA SER A 46 40.04 -4.32 3.13
C SER A 46 39.75 -5.12 4.43
N PHE A 47 40.42 -6.27 4.52
CA PHE A 47 41.06 -6.98 5.64
C PHE A 47 40.91 -6.55 7.13
N GLY A 48 40.95 -7.59 7.98
CA GLY A 48 41.47 -7.59 9.37
C GLY A 48 40.38 -7.37 10.44
N GLY A 49 40.24 -8.13 11.52
CA GLY A 49 41.21 -8.94 12.26
C GLY A 49 41.27 -8.42 13.70
N GLY A 50 40.85 -9.25 14.68
CA GLY A 50 41.43 -9.29 16.02
C GLY A 50 41.01 -8.27 17.11
N TYR A 51 40.39 -8.83 18.15
CA TYR A 51 40.74 -8.69 19.59
C TYR A 51 40.49 -7.40 20.42
N HIS A 52 39.78 -7.65 21.53
CA HIS A 52 40.00 -7.19 22.92
C HIS A 52 39.54 -5.76 23.31
N HIS A 53 38.58 -5.71 24.24
CA HIS A 53 38.31 -4.55 25.08
C HIS A 53 38.39 -4.93 26.56
N GLU A 54 39.43 -4.44 27.23
CA GLU A 54 39.49 -4.23 28.68
C GLU A 54 38.72 -2.95 29.07
N PRO A 55 38.18 -2.86 30.30
CA PRO A 55 37.48 -1.67 30.76
C PRO A 55 38.40 -0.70 31.53
N PRO A 56 38.22 0.63 31.42
CA PRO A 56 38.88 1.56 32.33
C PRO A 56 38.08 1.78 33.64
N PRO A 57 38.77 2.10 34.75
CA PRO A 57 38.22 2.14 36.12
C PRO A 57 37.79 3.55 36.59
N PRO A 58 37.20 3.68 37.81
CA PRO A 58 36.42 4.85 38.24
C PRO A 58 37.22 5.82 39.11
N ARG A 59 36.77 7.10 39.24
CA ARG A 59 37.02 8.01 40.39
C ARG A 59 36.35 9.40 40.25
N PRO A 60 36.20 10.22 41.32
CA PRO A 60 34.90 10.45 41.95
C PRO A 60 34.65 11.96 42.30
N PRO A 61 34.01 12.40 43.43
CA PRO A 61 32.95 13.41 43.41
C PRO A 61 33.30 14.74 44.12
N ARG A 62 32.42 15.75 44.05
CA ARG A 62 32.03 16.71 45.13
C ARG A 62 31.14 17.82 44.53
N ARG A 63 29.88 17.95 44.95
CA ARG A 63 29.32 18.64 46.14
C ARG A 63 29.28 20.17 46.00
N GLY A 64 28.08 20.75 46.11
CA GLY A 64 27.88 22.18 46.33
C GLY A 64 26.39 22.57 46.27
N TYR A 65 25.73 22.52 47.42
CA TYR A 65 24.34 22.90 47.67
C TYR A 65 24.26 24.40 48.01
N TYR A 66 23.17 25.06 47.61
CA TYR A 66 22.39 26.14 48.28
C TYR A 66 21.98 27.29 47.37
N GLY A 67 20.69 27.65 47.44
CA GLY A 67 20.25 29.04 47.31
C GLY A 67 19.15 29.31 46.30
N TYR A 68 17.89 29.12 46.73
CA TYR A 68 16.72 29.96 46.45
C TYR A 68 16.83 30.97 45.29
N ARG A 69 15.98 30.82 44.25
CA ARG A 69 14.81 31.69 43.99
C ARG A 69 13.83 30.98 43.05
N ARG A 70 12.63 30.72 43.55
CA ARG A 70 11.42 30.50 42.73
C ARG A 70 11.20 31.78 41.92
N ASN A 71 11.59 31.80 40.65
CA ASN A 71 10.92 32.63 39.67
C ASN A 71 9.75 31.81 39.14
N THR A 72 8.59 32.00 39.77
CA THR A 72 7.31 31.83 39.09
C THR A 72 7.30 32.80 37.92
N TYR A 73 7.73 32.33 36.74
CA TYR A 73 7.31 32.94 35.49
C TYR A 73 5.82 32.66 35.36
N THR A 74 5.02 33.59 35.88
CA THR A 74 3.66 33.81 35.44
C THR A 74 3.73 34.08 33.94
N HIS A 75 3.56 33.02 33.16
CA HIS A 75 3.28 33.15 31.74
C HIS A 75 1.97 33.93 31.62
N SER A 76 2.08 35.23 31.34
CA SER A 76 1.05 35.93 30.60
C SER A 76 0.98 35.21 29.24
N SER A 77 0.10 34.20 29.18
CA SER A 77 -0.26 33.57 27.93
C SER A 77 -1.00 34.62 27.12
N SER A 78 -0.22 35.40 26.37
CA SER A 78 -0.79 36.09 25.22
C SER A 78 -1.54 35.02 24.43
N GLY A 79 -2.84 35.23 24.19
CA GLY A 79 -3.72 34.22 23.59
C GLY A 79 -3.27 33.71 22.20
N LEU A 80 -2.15 34.22 21.68
CA LEU A 80 -1.46 33.70 20.51
C LEU A 80 -0.72 32.38 20.80
N GLY A 81 -0.01 32.27 21.93
CA GLY A 81 0.84 31.10 22.21
C GLY A 81 0.02 29.85 22.49
N THR A 82 -1.09 30.01 23.23
CA THR A 82 -2.07 28.95 23.45
C THR A 82 -2.77 28.53 22.16
N LEU A 83 -3.13 29.49 21.30
CA LEU A 83 -3.77 29.21 20.02
C LEU A 83 -2.82 28.50 19.05
N ILE A 84 -1.54 28.89 18.99
CA ILE A 84 -0.51 28.21 18.19
C ILE A 84 -0.26 26.78 18.72
N ALA A 85 -0.17 26.60 20.04
CA ALA A 85 -0.02 25.28 20.64
C ALA A 85 -1.22 24.36 20.33
N CYS A 86 -2.45 24.89 20.41
CA CYS A 86 -3.65 24.15 20.02
C CYS A 86 -3.63 23.74 18.54
N ILE A 87 -3.16 24.62 17.65
CA ILE A 87 -3.02 24.32 16.21
C ILE A 87 -1.97 23.22 15.96
N ILE A 88 -0.82 23.28 16.65
CA ILE A 88 0.23 22.26 16.51
C ILE A 88 -0.28 20.91 17.02
N ILE A 89 -0.97 20.88 18.16
CA ILE A 89 -1.57 19.66 18.71
C ILE A 89 -2.63 19.11 17.74
N PHE A 90 -3.47 19.97 17.16
CA PHE A 90 -4.45 19.57 16.16
C PHE A 90 -3.80 19.00 14.89
N ALA A 91 -2.70 19.60 14.43
CA ALA A 91 -1.91 19.09 13.31
C ALA A 91 -1.27 17.72 13.61
N ILE A 92 -0.77 17.52 14.84
CA ILE A 92 -0.22 16.23 15.28
C ILE A 92 -1.32 15.16 15.38
N ILE A 93 -2.53 15.51 15.83
CA ILE A 93 -3.67 14.58 15.87
C ILE A 93 -4.11 14.17 14.46
N ILE A 94 -4.10 15.10 13.51
CA ILE A 94 -4.37 14.79 12.09
C ILE A 94 -3.25 13.92 11.50
N PHE A 95 -2.00 14.22 11.82
CA PHE A 95 -0.85 13.46 11.35
C PHE A 95 -0.73 12.07 12.01
N SER A 96 -1.19 11.90 13.25
CA SER A 96 -1.26 10.59 13.90
C SER A 96 -2.41 9.75 13.33
N PHE A 97 -3.52 10.38 12.94
CA PHE A 97 -4.57 9.73 12.14
C PHE A 97 -4.05 9.29 10.75
N PHE A 98 -3.03 9.97 10.21
CA PHE A 98 -2.36 9.64 8.95
C PHE A 98 -1.40 8.44 9.07
N MET A 99 -0.81 8.19 10.25
CA MET A 99 0.10 7.06 10.48
C MET A 99 -0.60 5.71 10.74
N ILE A 100 -1.93 5.70 10.88
CA ILE A 100 -2.70 4.45 11.02
C ILE A 100 -3.15 3.99 9.63
N SER A 101 -2.25 3.37 8.88
CA SER A 101 -2.61 2.42 7.81
C SER A 101 -1.45 1.50 7.43
N ASN A 102 -1.53 0.32 8.04
CA ASN A 102 -1.26 -1.02 7.52
C ASN A 102 0.14 -1.36 6.98
N ASP A 103 0.93 -1.89 7.91
CA ASP A 103 2.00 -2.84 7.67
C ASP A 103 1.41 -4.21 7.30
N HIS A 104 1.16 -4.47 6.02
CA HIS A 104 0.98 -5.81 5.47
C HIS A 104 1.56 -5.84 4.05
N SER A 105 2.45 -6.79 3.79
CA SER A 105 2.99 -7.08 2.46
C SER A 105 1.91 -7.71 1.57
N ASP A 106 0.88 -6.94 1.25
CA ASP A 106 -0.22 -7.37 0.38
C ASP A 106 0.22 -7.34 -1.08
N VAL A 107 -0.01 -8.45 -1.78
CA VAL A 107 0.04 -8.51 -3.24
C VAL A 107 -0.91 -7.43 -3.77
N THR A 108 -0.35 -6.42 -4.44
CA THR A 108 -1.09 -5.22 -4.84
C THR A 108 -1.08 -5.10 -6.35
N SER A 109 -2.24 -4.81 -6.94
CA SER A 109 -2.31 -4.49 -8.36
C SER A 109 -2.04 -3.01 -8.61
N THR A 110 -1.29 -2.72 -9.68
CA THR A 110 -0.96 -1.35 -10.10
C THR A 110 -1.80 -0.86 -11.28
N ILE A 111 -2.40 -1.79 -12.04
CA ILE A 111 -3.20 -1.52 -13.23
C ILE A 111 -4.70 -1.55 -12.90
N ASN A 112 -5.44 -0.55 -13.39
CA ASN A 112 -6.90 -0.55 -13.31
C ASN A 112 -7.48 -1.40 -14.44
N ARG A 113 -8.32 -2.37 -14.07
CA ARG A 113 -8.98 -3.28 -15.01
C ARG A 113 -10.48 -3.13 -14.95
N GLU A 114 -11.12 -3.36 -16.07
CA GLU A 114 -12.57 -3.40 -16.19
C GLU A 114 -13.02 -4.81 -16.53
N LYS A 115 -14.23 -5.15 -16.09
CA LYS A 115 -14.82 -6.45 -16.39
C LYS A 115 -14.95 -6.60 -17.91
N ILE A 116 -14.70 -7.79 -18.45
CA ILE A 116 -14.91 -8.06 -19.87
C ILE A 116 -16.35 -7.72 -20.27
N GLU A 117 -16.50 -7.07 -21.42
CA GLU A 117 -17.78 -6.72 -22.01
C GLU A 117 -18.39 -7.92 -22.74
N ASN A 118 -19.69 -8.14 -22.57
CA ASN A 118 -20.46 -9.21 -23.23
C ASN A 118 -19.84 -10.62 -23.14
N PRO A 119 -19.46 -11.10 -21.93
CA PRO A 119 -18.94 -12.45 -21.79
C PRO A 119 -20.02 -13.49 -22.10
N VAL A 120 -19.60 -14.68 -22.51
CA VAL A 120 -20.47 -15.85 -22.60
C VAL A 120 -21.09 -16.14 -21.24
N ALA A 121 -22.25 -16.79 -21.25
CA ALA A 121 -22.90 -17.19 -20.01
C ALA A 121 -22.01 -18.16 -19.22
N TYR A 122 -21.95 -17.96 -17.91
CA TYR A 122 -21.16 -18.82 -17.03
C TYR A 122 -21.56 -20.29 -17.15
N ASP A 123 -20.57 -21.15 -17.41
CA ASP A 123 -20.73 -22.60 -17.44
C ASP A 123 -20.16 -23.24 -16.16
N ASN A 124 -20.95 -24.12 -15.54
CA ASN A 124 -20.53 -24.89 -14.37
C ASN A 124 -19.63 -26.08 -14.75
N ASN A 125 -19.59 -26.49 -16.02
CA ASN A 125 -18.74 -27.56 -16.54
C ASN A 125 -17.31 -27.07 -16.77
N CYS A 126 -16.72 -26.46 -15.74
CA CYS A 126 -15.47 -25.73 -15.82
C CYS A 126 -14.29 -26.45 -15.17
N ILE A 127 -14.43 -27.76 -14.96
CA ILE A 127 -13.46 -28.59 -14.25
C ILE A 127 -13.31 -29.91 -15.01
N LYS A 128 -12.08 -30.26 -15.36
CA LYS A 128 -11.67 -31.59 -15.82
C LYS A 128 -10.62 -32.12 -14.84
N ASP A 129 -10.90 -33.22 -14.17
CA ASP A 129 -10.02 -33.80 -13.15
C ASP A 129 -9.76 -35.27 -13.45
N GLU A 130 -8.58 -35.57 -14.00
CA GLU A 130 -8.13 -36.95 -14.27
C GLU A 130 -7.46 -37.59 -13.05
N LEU A 131 -7.15 -36.81 -12.02
CA LEU A 131 -6.39 -37.24 -10.83
C LEU A 131 -7.30 -37.59 -9.65
N GLY A 132 -8.54 -37.11 -9.66
CA GLY A 132 -9.45 -37.24 -8.52
C GLY A 132 -8.98 -36.43 -7.31
N TYR A 133 -8.29 -35.32 -7.54
CA TYR A 133 -7.83 -34.42 -6.49
C TYR A 133 -8.97 -33.55 -5.97
N ILE A 134 -9.96 -33.21 -6.81
CA ILE A 134 -11.07 -32.34 -6.48
C ILE A 134 -12.22 -33.16 -5.86
N GLU A 135 -12.35 -33.09 -4.54
CA GLU A 135 -13.29 -33.90 -3.77
C GLU A 135 -14.75 -33.48 -4.01
N ASN A 136 -14.98 -32.20 -4.33
CA ASN A 136 -16.31 -31.65 -4.58
C ASN A 136 -16.32 -30.65 -5.73
N GLN A 137 -16.42 -31.18 -6.95
CA GLN A 137 -16.45 -30.37 -8.18
C GLN A 137 -17.65 -29.42 -8.26
N SER A 138 -18.82 -29.83 -7.74
CA SER A 138 -20.02 -28.96 -7.71
C SER A 138 -19.84 -27.75 -6.80
N LYS A 139 -19.18 -27.92 -5.64
CA LYS A 139 -18.83 -26.80 -4.76
C LYS A 139 -17.79 -25.91 -5.43
N LEU A 140 -16.75 -26.49 -6.04
CA LEU A 140 -15.69 -25.71 -6.67
C LEU A 140 -16.23 -24.88 -7.85
N SER A 141 -16.99 -25.48 -8.77
CA SER A 141 -17.63 -24.74 -9.88
C SER A 141 -18.48 -23.58 -9.37
N LYS A 142 -19.37 -23.80 -8.38
CA LYS A 142 -20.14 -22.70 -7.77
C LYS A 142 -19.27 -21.59 -7.20
N ASN A 143 -18.17 -21.93 -6.54
CA ASN A 143 -17.25 -20.94 -5.98
C ASN A 143 -16.52 -20.15 -7.07
N LEU A 144 -16.11 -20.81 -8.15
CA LEU A 144 -15.44 -20.18 -9.29
C LEU A 144 -16.30 -19.12 -9.98
N LYS A 145 -17.63 -19.21 -9.86
CA LYS A 145 -18.56 -18.16 -10.34
C LYS A 145 -18.25 -16.78 -9.75
N ASN A 146 -17.65 -16.69 -8.56
CA ASN A 146 -17.24 -15.40 -7.99
C ASN A 146 -16.19 -14.68 -8.83
N PHE A 147 -15.24 -15.43 -9.40
CA PHE A 147 -14.25 -14.91 -10.33
C PHE A 147 -14.95 -14.35 -11.56
N TYR A 148 -15.77 -15.16 -12.23
CA TYR A 148 -16.58 -14.75 -13.38
C TYR A 148 -17.44 -13.51 -13.09
N ASN A 149 -18.10 -13.45 -11.95
CA ASN A 149 -18.96 -12.32 -11.60
C ASN A 149 -18.17 -11.01 -11.54
N LYS A 150 -16.93 -11.05 -11.05
CA LYS A 150 -16.04 -9.89 -10.91
C LYS A 150 -15.33 -9.52 -12.21
N THR A 151 -14.83 -10.51 -12.95
CA THR A 151 -13.92 -10.29 -14.09
C THR A 151 -14.58 -10.46 -15.45
N GLY A 152 -15.70 -11.20 -15.52
CA GLY A 152 -16.35 -11.60 -16.76
C GLY A 152 -15.69 -12.80 -17.44
N ILE A 153 -14.60 -13.32 -16.86
CA ILE A 153 -13.84 -14.42 -17.43
C ILE A 153 -14.41 -15.75 -16.95
N GLN A 154 -14.59 -16.70 -17.86
CA GLN A 154 -14.90 -18.09 -17.52
C GLN A 154 -13.61 -18.78 -17.02
N PRO A 155 -13.48 -19.14 -15.74
CA PRO A 155 -12.36 -19.96 -15.29
C PRO A 155 -12.57 -21.40 -15.79
N TYR A 156 -11.48 -22.09 -16.13
CA TYR A 156 -11.48 -23.51 -16.44
C TYR A 156 -10.26 -24.18 -15.79
N ILE A 157 -10.47 -25.29 -15.09
CA ILE A 157 -9.40 -26.02 -14.40
C ILE A 157 -9.27 -27.41 -15.02
N TYR A 158 -8.06 -27.77 -15.44
CA TYR A 158 -7.73 -29.10 -15.91
C TYR A 158 -6.60 -29.70 -15.07
N LEU A 159 -6.88 -30.77 -14.33
CA LEU A 159 -5.86 -31.60 -13.69
C LEU A 159 -5.59 -32.81 -14.58
N LYS A 160 -4.47 -32.77 -15.29
CA LYS A 160 -4.02 -33.75 -16.30
C LYS A 160 -3.20 -34.84 -15.62
N SER A 161 -3.55 -36.11 -15.88
CA SER A 161 -2.76 -37.24 -15.43
C SER A 161 -1.40 -37.29 -16.13
N TYR A 162 -0.41 -37.91 -15.49
CA TYR A 162 0.92 -38.11 -16.06
C TYR A 162 0.84 -38.67 -17.48
N ASP A 163 1.67 -38.11 -18.36
CA ASP A 163 1.80 -38.48 -19.76
C ASP A 163 3.29 -38.57 -20.11
N GLU A 164 3.76 -39.78 -20.41
CA GLU A 164 5.17 -40.06 -20.71
C GLU A 164 5.69 -39.34 -21.97
N SER A 165 4.79 -38.88 -22.84
CA SER A 165 5.16 -38.13 -24.04
C SER A 165 5.48 -36.66 -23.79
N LEU A 166 5.00 -36.09 -22.66
CA LEU A 166 5.16 -34.68 -22.29
C LEU A 166 6.36 -34.52 -21.34
N THR A 167 7.56 -34.52 -21.91
CA THR A 167 8.82 -34.55 -21.14
C THR A 167 9.40 -33.18 -20.81
N SER A 168 8.89 -32.10 -21.40
CA SER A 168 9.37 -30.73 -21.17
C SER A 168 8.24 -29.73 -20.94
N ASP A 169 8.54 -28.65 -20.21
CA ASP A 169 7.61 -27.54 -19.93
C ASP A 169 7.02 -26.96 -21.23
N ASN A 170 7.83 -26.77 -22.27
CA ASN A 170 7.36 -26.27 -23.57
C ASN A 170 6.34 -27.21 -24.22
N GLN A 171 6.52 -28.53 -24.13
CA GLN A 171 5.54 -29.49 -24.65
C GLN A 171 4.25 -29.44 -23.83
N LYS A 172 4.32 -29.24 -22.52
CA LYS A 172 3.15 -29.07 -21.65
C LYS A 172 2.39 -27.77 -21.97
N ASP A 173 3.11 -26.69 -22.24
CA ASP A 173 2.53 -25.41 -22.70
C ASP A 173 1.85 -25.55 -24.07
N GLU A 174 2.52 -26.17 -25.05
CA GLU A 174 1.95 -26.44 -26.38
C GLU A 174 0.72 -27.36 -26.30
N TYR A 175 0.77 -28.38 -25.42
CA TYR A 175 -0.36 -29.25 -25.15
C TYR A 175 -1.54 -28.44 -24.60
N ALA A 176 -1.33 -27.58 -23.61
CA ALA A 176 -2.41 -26.77 -23.04
C ALA A 176 -3.04 -25.83 -24.09
N GLN A 177 -2.23 -25.22 -24.96
CA GLN A 177 -2.72 -24.36 -26.05
C GLN A 177 -3.52 -25.14 -27.09
N THR A 178 -3.06 -26.33 -27.46
CA THR A 178 -3.74 -27.22 -28.40
C THR A 178 -5.07 -27.69 -27.80
N TRP A 179 -5.02 -28.16 -26.54
CA TRP A 179 -6.20 -28.60 -25.81
C TRP A 179 -7.26 -27.50 -25.70
N TYR A 180 -6.86 -26.26 -25.36
CA TYR A 180 -7.78 -25.11 -25.36
C TYR A 180 -8.44 -24.98 -26.73
N SER A 181 -7.65 -24.98 -27.80
CA SER A 181 -8.14 -24.72 -29.15
C SER A 181 -9.10 -25.79 -29.67
N GLU A 182 -8.97 -27.03 -29.20
CA GLU A 182 -9.82 -28.16 -29.57
C GLU A 182 -11.06 -28.33 -28.69
N ASN A 183 -11.04 -27.82 -27.45
CA ASN A 183 -12.08 -28.11 -26.44
C ASN A 183 -12.84 -26.87 -25.94
N ILE A 184 -12.35 -25.66 -26.23
CA ILE A 184 -12.96 -24.41 -25.79
C ILE A 184 -13.23 -23.51 -27.02
N ASP A 185 -14.51 -23.37 -27.35
CA ASP A 185 -14.96 -22.65 -28.55
C ASP A 185 -15.06 -21.11 -28.37
N ASN A 186 -14.74 -20.60 -27.18
CA ASN A 186 -14.82 -19.17 -26.85
C ASN A 186 -13.45 -18.57 -26.53
N GLU A 187 -13.39 -17.24 -26.47
CA GLU A 187 -12.16 -16.47 -26.27
C GLU A 187 -12.13 -15.72 -24.93
N ASP A 188 -13.11 -15.95 -24.06
CA ASP A 188 -13.26 -15.34 -22.74
C ASP A 188 -13.04 -16.36 -21.60
N THR A 189 -12.42 -17.50 -21.91
CA THR A 189 -12.00 -18.50 -20.93
C THR A 189 -10.54 -18.35 -20.52
N PHE A 190 -10.30 -18.43 -19.21
CA PHE A 190 -8.97 -18.61 -18.62
C PHE A 190 -8.80 -20.09 -18.27
N LEU A 191 -7.95 -20.79 -19.02
CA LEU A 191 -7.62 -22.18 -18.74
C LEU A 191 -6.40 -22.24 -17.82
N PHE A 192 -6.53 -22.99 -16.74
CA PHE A 192 -5.44 -23.43 -15.88
C PHE A 192 -5.27 -24.94 -16.05
N VAL A 193 -4.05 -25.41 -16.29
CA VAL A 193 -3.72 -26.83 -16.41
C VAL A 193 -2.65 -27.19 -15.38
N TYR A 194 -2.84 -28.28 -14.65
CA TYR A 194 -1.81 -28.90 -13.81
C TYR A 194 -1.45 -30.26 -14.41
N PHE A 195 -0.17 -30.51 -14.62
CA PHE A 195 0.37 -31.75 -15.17
C PHE A 195 1.03 -32.57 -14.06
N GLU A 196 0.43 -33.69 -13.69
CA GLU A 196 1.02 -34.62 -12.73
C GLU A 196 2.36 -35.19 -13.25
N GLU A 197 3.36 -35.28 -12.37
CA GLU A 197 4.64 -35.93 -12.70
C GLU A 197 4.57 -37.45 -12.48
N GLN A 198 5.55 -38.17 -13.03
CA GLN A 198 5.67 -39.62 -12.83
C GLN A 198 5.77 -39.98 -11.34
N ASN A 199 6.46 -39.14 -10.58
CA ASN A 199 6.61 -39.26 -9.14
C ASN A 199 5.53 -38.41 -8.46
N SER A 200 4.57 -39.06 -7.80
CA SER A 200 3.44 -38.40 -7.12
C SER A 200 3.85 -37.56 -5.91
N ASP A 201 5.11 -37.59 -5.49
CA ASP A 201 5.65 -36.73 -4.44
C ASP A 201 6.18 -35.40 -4.97
N GLU A 202 6.34 -35.26 -6.30
CA GLU A 202 6.80 -34.05 -6.97
C GLU A 202 5.63 -33.15 -7.36
N ILE A 203 5.80 -31.83 -7.18
CA ILE A 203 4.77 -30.89 -7.62
C ILE A 203 4.84 -30.80 -9.15
N GLY A 204 3.72 -31.11 -9.79
CA GLY A 204 3.53 -30.99 -11.22
C GLY A 204 3.69 -29.58 -11.77
N TYR A 205 4.08 -29.51 -13.04
CA TYR A 205 4.10 -28.27 -13.82
C TYR A 205 2.69 -27.71 -13.98
N MET A 206 2.54 -26.38 -13.86
CA MET A 206 1.27 -25.69 -14.05
C MET A 206 1.35 -24.79 -15.27
N ALA A 207 0.40 -24.88 -16.19
CA ALA A 207 0.28 -24.00 -17.34
C ALA A 207 -1.01 -23.17 -17.29
N TYR A 208 -1.03 -22.07 -18.04
CA TYR A 208 -2.24 -21.32 -18.32
C TYR A 208 -2.38 -21.00 -19.81
N VAL A 209 -3.62 -20.80 -20.24
CA VAL A 209 -3.96 -20.27 -21.56
C VAL A 209 -5.06 -19.24 -21.42
N ASN A 210 -4.77 -18.02 -21.86
CA ASN A 210 -5.75 -16.95 -22.02
C ASN A 210 -6.44 -17.08 -23.37
N GLY A 211 -7.78 -17.11 -23.36
CA GLY A 211 -8.55 -16.68 -24.52
C GLY A 211 -8.22 -15.23 -24.89
N LYS A 212 -8.42 -14.84 -26.15
CA LYS A 212 -8.01 -13.51 -26.64
C LYS A 212 -8.66 -12.35 -25.86
N GLN A 213 -9.94 -12.48 -25.48
CA GLN A 213 -10.67 -11.44 -24.75
C GLN A 213 -10.24 -11.34 -23.28
N VAL A 214 -9.69 -12.43 -22.73
CA VAL A 214 -9.21 -12.52 -21.34
C VAL A 214 -8.00 -11.63 -21.07
N THR A 215 -7.17 -11.37 -22.08
CA THR A 215 -5.90 -10.62 -21.95
C THR A 215 -6.06 -9.18 -21.44
N SER A 216 -7.24 -8.59 -21.56
CA SER A 216 -7.56 -7.26 -21.01
C SER A 216 -7.65 -7.23 -19.48
N VAL A 217 -7.95 -8.39 -18.87
CA VAL A 217 -8.12 -8.53 -17.41
C VAL A 217 -7.04 -9.43 -16.80
N MET A 218 -6.66 -10.52 -17.46
CA MET A 218 -5.52 -11.37 -17.05
C MET A 218 -4.30 -11.03 -17.90
N ASP A 219 -3.85 -9.79 -17.82
CA ASP A 219 -2.55 -9.36 -18.35
C ASP A 219 -1.39 -9.98 -17.55
N SER A 220 -0.14 -9.68 -17.93
CA SER A 220 1.04 -10.24 -17.28
C SER A 220 1.10 -9.97 -15.77
N GLU A 221 0.70 -8.78 -15.30
CA GLU A 221 0.69 -8.47 -13.87
C GLU A 221 -0.40 -9.26 -13.13
N ALA A 222 -1.59 -9.40 -13.73
CA ALA A 222 -2.67 -10.20 -13.17
C ALA A 222 -2.32 -11.69 -13.11
N ILE A 223 -1.60 -12.20 -14.10
CA ILE A 223 -1.06 -13.56 -14.13
C ILE A 223 -0.01 -13.76 -13.04
N ASP A 224 0.92 -12.80 -12.85
CA ASP A 224 1.88 -12.85 -11.74
C ASP A 224 1.16 -12.84 -10.38
N ILE A 225 0.11 -12.04 -10.21
CA ILE A 225 -0.72 -12.03 -9.01
C ILE A 225 -1.40 -13.39 -8.81
N PHE A 226 -1.93 -14.00 -9.87
CA PHE A 226 -2.51 -15.34 -9.83
C PHE A 226 -1.49 -16.38 -9.37
N TRP A 227 -0.28 -16.37 -9.95
CA TRP A 227 0.80 -17.29 -9.55
C TRP A 227 1.20 -17.13 -8.09
N ASN A 228 1.31 -15.88 -7.61
CA ASN A 228 1.59 -15.63 -6.19
C ASN A 228 0.54 -16.23 -5.25
N TYR A 229 -0.75 -16.21 -5.64
CA TYR A 229 -1.81 -16.82 -4.83
C TYR A 229 -1.84 -18.34 -4.95
N ILE A 230 -1.62 -18.91 -6.14
CA ILE A 230 -1.55 -20.38 -6.25
C ILE A 230 -0.39 -20.91 -5.44
N ASP A 231 0.80 -20.30 -5.51
CA ASP A 231 1.98 -20.75 -4.74
C ASP A 231 1.71 -20.74 -3.24
N ARG A 232 1.10 -19.65 -2.77
CA ARG A 232 0.76 -19.47 -1.36
C ARG A 232 -0.24 -20.52 -0.86
N TYR A 233 -1.27 -20.83 -1.65
CA TYR A 233 -2.34 -21.70 -1.19
C TYR A 233 -2.06 -23.18 -1.49
N TRP A 234 -1.36 -23.49 -2.58
CA TRP A 234 -1.00 -24.86 -2.94
C TRP A 234 -0.13 -25.54 -1.88
N THR A 235 0.79 -24.78 -1.30
CA THR A 235 1.71 -25.27 -0.27
C THR A 235 1.12 -25.32 1.15
N ASP A 236 -0.11 -24.84 1.33
CA ASP A 236 -0.82 -24.86 2.62
C ASP A 236 -1.57 -26.19 2.79
N SER A 237 -0.97 -27.12 3.52
CA SER A 237 -1.53 -28.47 3.77
C SER A 237 -2.84 -28.47 4.56
N SER A 238 -3.24 -27.34 5.15
CA SER A 238 -4.56 -27.19 5.80
C SER A 238 -5.70 -27.01 4.80
N LEU A 239 -5.40 -26.76 3.51
CA LEU A 239 -6.38 -26.47 2.48
C LEU A 239 -6.65 -27.66 1.56
N SER A 240 -7.94 -27.93 1.33
CA SER A 240 -8.37 -28.93 0.35
C SER A 240 -8.11 -28.49 -1.10
N THR A 241 -8.09 -29.47 -2.02
CA THR A 241 -8.66 -29.36 -3.39
C THR A 241 -9.31 -28.04 -3.76
N VAL A 242 -10.54 -28.01 -3.29
CA VAL A 242 -11.52 -26.98 -3.52
C VAL A 242 -11.09 -25.64 -2.92
N ASP A 243 -10.50 -25.63 -1.72
CA ASP A 243 -10.18 -24.40 -1.01
C ASP A 243 -9.02 -23.63 -1.66
N VAL A 244 -8.00 -24.33 -2.16
CA VAL A 244 -6.88 -23.68 -2.85
C VAL A 244 -7.36 -22.97 -4.10
N PHE A 245 -8.09 -23.67 -4.99
CA PHE A 245 -8.61 -23.03 -6.19
C PHE A 245 -9.62 -21.93 -5.87
N THR A 246 -10.54 -22.17 -4.94
CA THR A 246 -11.50 -21.13 -4.50
C THR A 246 -10.76 -19.87 -4.06
N LYS A 247 -9.77 -20.01 -3.16
CA LYS A 247 -9.02 -18.87 -2.62
C LYS A 247 -8.13 -18.20 -3.66
N THR A 248 -7.46 -18.96 -4.53
CA THR A 248 -6.64 -18.41 -5.60
C THR A 248 -7.48 -17.54 -6.52
N PHE A 249 -8.55 -18.09 -7.09
CA PHE A 249 -9.41 -17.33 -8.01
C PHE A 249 -10.08 -16.14 -7.31
N ASP A 250 -10.63 -16.32 -6.11
CA ASP A 250 -11.28 -15.22 -5.37
C ASP A 250 -10.31 -14.10 -5.00
N SER A 251 -9.10 -14.43 -4.57
CA SER A 251 -8.08 -13.45 -4.18
C SER A 251 -7.53 -12.73 -5.39
N THR A 252 -7.25 -13.46 -6.48
CA THR A 252 -6.85 -12.86 -7.76
C THR A 252 -7.89 -11.87 -8.23
N ALA A 253 -9.17 -12.28 -8.39
CA ALA A 253 -10.22 -11.36 -8.83
C ALA A 253 -10.39 -10.17 -7.87
N LYS A 254 -10.27 -10.38 -6.56
CA LYS A 254 -10.35 -9.27 -5.60
C LYS A 254 -9.21 -8.28 -5.78
N THR A 255 -8.00 -8.74 -6.04
CA THR A 255 -6.80 -7.91 -6.14
C THR A 255 -6.70 -7.21 -7.48
N ILE A 256 -6.90 -7.90 -8.60
CA ILE A 256 -6.75 -7.33 -9.95
C ILE A 256 -7.91 -6.39 -10.32
N MET A 257 -9.10 -6.59 -9.73
CA MET A 257 -10.27 -5.72 -9.96
C MET A 257 -10.36 -4.57 -8.94
N LYS A 258 -9.45 -4.50 -7.96
CA LYS A 258 -9.39 -3.39 -7.02
C LYS A 258 -8.84 -2.16 -7.74
N LYS A 259 -9.70 -1.17 -8.00
CA LYS A 259 -9.26 0.10 -8.60
C LYS A 259 -8.20 0.77 -7.72
N SER A 260 -7.03 1.04 -8.29
CA SER A 260 -5.86 1.66 -7.64
C SER A 260 -6.14 3.07 -7.11
N THR A 261 -7.24 3.67 -7.57
CA THR A 261 -7.83 4.89 -7.01
C THR A 261 -9.30 4.62 -6.73
N THR A 262 -9.59 3.90 -5.65
CA THR A 262 -10.96 3.84 -5.15
C THR A 262 -11.38 5.28 -4.87
N SER A 263 -12.51 5.76 -5.38
CA SER A 263 -12.95 7.17 -5.27
C SER A 263 -12.89 7.74 -3.85
N LYS A 264 -12.89 6.87 -2.82
CA LYS A 264 -12.64 7.21 -1.42
C LYS A 264 -11.25 7.78 -1.16
N ASP A 265 -10.20 7.32 -1.83
CA ASP A 265 -8.84 7.84 -1.67
C ASP A 265 -8.67 9.18 -2.39
N ILE A 266 -9.34 9.38 -3.53
CA ILE A 266 -9.45 10.70 -4.18
C ILE A 266 -10.23 11.68 -3.29
N ILE A 267 -11.37 11.28 -2.73
CA ILE A 267 -12.15 12.11 -1.80
C ILE A 267 -11.34 12.44 -0.55
N LYS A 268 -10.60 11.47 0.02
CA LYS A 268 -9.68 11.72 1.14
C LYS A 268 -8.61 12.76 0.76
N ILE A 269 -7.96 12.62 -0.40
CA ILE A 269 -6.94 13.57 -0.87
C ILE A 269 -7.54 14.97 -1.07
N ILE A 270 -8.73 15.07 -1.68
CA ILE A 270 -9.43 16.34 -1.87
C ILE A 270 -9.82 16.96 -0.52
N CYS A 271 -10.37 16.18 0.41
CA CYS A 271 -10.69 16.66 1.76
C CYS A 271 -9.43 17.16 2.50
N ILE A 272 -8.28 16.52 2.31
CA ILE A 272 -6.99 16.95 2.87
C ILE A 272 -6.57 18.30 2.28
N ILE A 273 -6.63 18.47 0.96
CA ILE A 273 -6.28 19.73 0.29
C ILE A 273 -7.22 20.86 0.76
N VAL A 274 -8.53 20.60 0.80
CA VAL A 274 -9.52 21.57 1.30
C VAL A 274 -9.26 21.94 2.76
N GLY A 275 -8.94 20.96 3.61
CA GLY A 275 -8.58 21.20 5.01
C GLY A 275 -7.37 22.13 5.17
N ILE A 276 -6.30 21.91 4.38
CA ILE A 276 -5.11 22.77 4.40
C ILE A 276 -5.44 24.20 3.94
N VAL A 277 -6.25 24.36 2.89
CA VAL A 277 -6.67 25.68 2.38
C VAL A 277 -7.47 26.45 3.44
N ILE A 278 -8.36 25.78 4.17
CA ILE A 278 -9.15 26.41 5.26
C ILE A 278 -8.22 26.88 6.40
N VAL A 279 -7.24 26.07 6.80
CA VAL A 279 -6.28 26.45 7.85
C VAL A 279 -5.45 27.65 7.42
N ILE A 280 -4.90 27.64 6.20
CA ILE A 280 -4.11 28.76 5.67
C ILE A 280 -4.97 30.03 5.55
N GLY A 281 -6.19 29.90 5.03
CA GLY A 281 -7.16 31.00 4.94
C GLY A 281 -7.50 31.60 6.30
N GLY A 282 -7.72 30.75 7.31
CA GLY A 282 -7.96 31.17 8.70
C GLY A 282 -6.78 31.95 9.30
N ILE A 283 -5.54 31.49 9.05
CA ILE A 283 -4.33 32.19 9.49
C ILE A 283 -4.24 33.58 8.85
N ILE A 284 -4.42 33.68 7.53
CA ILE A 284 -4.37 34.96 6.80
C ILE A 284 -5.47 35.90 7.28
N TYR A 285 -6.69 35.39 7.53
CA TYR A 285 -7.81 36.18 8.02
C TYR A 285 -7.52 36.77 9.42
N ILE A 286 -7.03 35.94 10.36
CA ILE A 286 -6.69 36.40 11.72
C ILE A 286 -5.56 37.44 11.68
N LEU A 287 -4.55 37.24 10.85
CA LEU A 287 -3.45 38.21 10.65
C LEU A 287 -3.97 39.53 10.04
N ARG A 288 -4.81 39.47 9.01
CA ARG A 288 -5.43 40.66 8.39
C ARG A 288 -6.32 41.42 9.37
N MET A 289 -7.10 40.72 10.18
CA MET A 289 -7.99 41.34 11.16
C MET A 289 -7.19 42.07 12.25
N LYS A 290 -6.03 41.51 12.66
CA LYS A 290 -5.12 42.18 13.59
C LYS A 290 -4.36 43.35 12.97
N PHE A 291 -3.85 43.22 11.75
CA PHE A 291 -3.18 44.33 11.06
C PHE A 291 -4.09 45.56 10.90
N LYS A 292 -5.39 45.37 10.74
CA LYS A 292 -6.35 46.49 10.76
C LYS A 292 -6.45 47.15 12.13
N ARG A 293 -6.56 46.35 13.19
CA ARG A 293 -6.67 46.83 14.57
C ARG A 293 -5.39 47.50 15.08
N ASP A 294 -4.22 47.01 14.68
CA ASP A 294 -2.94 47.62 15.05
C ASP A 294 -2.72 48.95 14.30
N LYS A 295 -3.20 49.05 13.05
CA LYS A 295 -3.22 50.31 12.31
C LYS A 295 -4.17 51.34 12.90
N GLU A 296 -5.32 50.92 13.42
CA GLU A 296 -6.27 51.82 14.10
C GLU A 296 -5.71 52.33 15.43
N LYS A 297 -5.12 51.44 16.25
CA LYS A 297 -4.48 51.83 17.50
C LYS A 297 -3.28 52.77 17.29
N ALA A 298 -2.47 52.54 16.26
CA ALA A 298 -1.37 53.43 15.92
C ALA A 298 -1.85 54.82 15.48
N LYS A 299 -3.02 54.92 14.83
CA LYS A 299 -3.63 56.20 14.47
C LYS A 299 -4.13 56.95 15.70
N GLU A 300 -4.80 56.26 16.64
CA GLU A 300 -5.25 56.86 17.90
C GLU A 300 -4.08 57.34 18.78
N THR A 301 -2.95 56.61 18.80
CA THR A 301 -1.77 57.06 19.56
C THR A 301 -1.12 58.29 18.96
N ILE A 302 -1.08 58.40 17.63
CA ILE A 302 -0.57 59.59 16.93
C ILE A 302 -1.50 60.79 17.17
N GLU A 303 -2.81 60.58 17.26
CA GLU A 303 -3.79 61.63 17.53
C GLU A 303 -3.68 62.16 18.96
N ILE A 304 -3.48 61.27 19.96
CA ILE A 304 -3.21 61.65 21.35
C ILE A 304 -1.88 62.42 21.47
N LEU A 305 -0.82 61.97 20.78
CA LEU A 305 0.51 62.64 20.76
C LEU A 305 0.50 64.01 20.06
N LYS A 306 -0.52 64.32 19.25
CA LYS A 306 -0.69 65.61 18.57
C LYS A 306 -1.65 66.57 19.29
N THR A 307 -2.24 66.17 20.41
CA THR A 307 -3.04 67.06 21.24
C THR A 307 -2.11 68.10 21.87
N PRO A 308 -2.28 69.42 21.62
CA PRO A 308 -1.41 70.43 22.19
C PRO A 308 -1.47 70.42 23.73
N LEU A 309 -0.30 70.44 24.38
CA LEU A 309 -0.16 70.61 25.84
C LEU A 309 -0.40 72.07 26.22
N ASP A 310 -1.64 72.54 26.13
CA ASP A 310 -2.00 73.96 26.37
C ASP A 310 -2.19 74.30 27.86
N LYS A 311 -1.68 73.47 28.78
CA LYS A 311 -1.86 73.66 30.25
C LYS A 311 -0.58 73.57 31.08
N SER A 312 0.59 73.42 30.46
CA SER A 312 1.86 73.46 31.20
C SER A 312 2.39 74.87 31.43
N ASP A 313 2.00 75.85 30.61
CA ASP A 313 2.54 77.21 30.68
C ASP A 313 1.80 78.08 31.72
N GLU A 314 0.49 77.90 31.90
CA GLU A 314 -0.29 78.61 32.95
C GLU A 314 0.13 78.26 34.38
N LEU A 315 0.62 77.02 34.61
CA LEU A 315 1.12 76.63 35.93
C LEU A 315 2.52 77.17 36.18
N ARG A 316 3.36 77.30 35.15
CA ARG A 316 4.73 77.80 35.28
C ARG A 316 4.77 79.28 35.66
N ASP A 317 3.89 80.09 35.09
CA ASP A 317 3.79 81.53 35.40
C ASP A 317 3.17 81.82 36.77
N LYS A 318 2.37 80.89 37.32
CA LYS A 318 1.78 81.01 38.65
C LYS A 318 2.81 80.75 39.76
N TYR A 319 3.75 79.83 39.57
CA TYR A 319 4.79 79.54 40.56
C TYR A 319 5.99 80.50 40.48
N LEU A 320 6.30 81.06 39.31
CA LEU A 320 7.40 82.02 39.14
C LEU A 320 7.08 83.45 39.61
N ASN A 321 5.79 83.81 39.77
CA ASN A 321 5.39 85.13 40.26
C ASN A 321 5.14 85.20 41.78
N GLU A 322 5.16 84.07 42.50
CA GLU A 322 5.01 84.06 43.97
C GLU A 322 6.36 84.11 44.73
N GLU A 323 7.51 83.87 44.09
CA GLU A 323 8.84 83.98 44.73
C GLU A 323 9.48 85.39 44.63
N GLY A 324 8.73 86.39 44.15
CA GLY A 324 9.23 87.77 43.93
C GLY A 324 8.68 88.83 44.89
N LYS A 325 8.02 88.45 45.98
CA LYS A 325 7.55 89.39 47.03
C LYS A 325 7.78 88.83 48.43
N GLU A 326 8.99 89.01 48.93
CA GLU A 326 9.26 89.43 50.32
C GLU A 326 10.54 90.26 50.37
#